data_AF-A0A1B6E2G0-F1
#
_entry.id   AF-A0A1B6E2G0-F1
#
_cell.length_a   1.000
_cell.length_b   1.000
_cell.length_c   1.000
_cell.angle_alpha   90.00
_cell.angle_beta   90.00
_cell.angle_gamma   90.00
#
_symmetry.space_group_name_H-M   'P 1'
#
loop_
_entity.id
_entity.type
_entity.pdbx_description
1 polymer ?
#
loop_
_entity_poly.entity_id
_entity_poly.type
_entity_poly.pdbx_seq_one_letter_code
_entity_poly.pdbx_strand_id
1 'polypeptide(L)'
;GIGILFKASESMPHRLFSFMNPLAVEIWAYMLGAYVLVSLTIWIVARFSPQEWHSPPMCHLCTYSDLDEAYETNLASLLVVENDFTFGNSFWFTIGTLMQQGSDLNPKATST
;
A
#
# COMPACT_ATOMS: atom_id res chain seq x y z
N GLY A 1 5.76 -45.43 49.46
CA GLY A 1 5.30 -44.15 48.89
C GLY A 1 4.80 -44.42 47.49
N ILE A 2 3.69 -43.82 47.08
CA ILE A 2 3.10 -44.00 45.75
C ILE A 2 3.74 -42.95 44.82
N GLY A 3 4.26 -43.38 43.68
CA GLY A 3 4.89 -42.51 42.68
C GLY A 3 4.13 -42.57 41.35
N ILE A 4 3.98 -41.41 40.69
CA ILE A 4 3.33 -41.32 39.38
C ILE A 4 4.43 -41.35 38.31
N LEU A 5 4.36 -42.36 37.44
CA LEU A 5 5.25 -42.49 36.29
C LEU A 5 4.64 -41.71 35.12
N PHE A 6 5.34 -40.71 34.59
CA PHE A 6 4.93 -39.99 33.38
C PHE A 6 5.77 -40.46 32.20
N LYS A 7 5.11 -40.67 31.05
CA LYS A 7 5.78 -40.85 29.76
C LYS A 7 6.42 -39.51 29.38
N ALA A 8 7.71 -39.52 29.04
CA ALA A 8 8.37 -38.34 28.48
C ALA A 8 7.61 -37.87 27.22
N SER A 9 7.19 -36.61 27.19
CA SER A 9 6.48 -36.04 26.04
C SER A 9 7.40 -36.12 24.82
N GLU A 10 6.92 -36.73 23.75
CA GLU A 10 7.57 -36.68 22.45
C GLU A 10 7.68 -35.22 22.01
N SER A 11 8.85 -34.80 21.52
CA SER A 11 9.05 -33.42 21.07
C SER A 11 8.10 -33.14 19.92
N MET A 12 7.19 -32.17 20.08
CA MET A 12 6.27 -31.82 19.01
C MET A 12 7.06 -31.42 17.75
N PRO A 13 6.65 -31.88 16.55
CA PRO A 13 7.32 -31.51 15.31
C PRO A 13 7.28 -29.99 15.13
N HIS A 14 8.32 -29.41 14.54
CA HIS A 14 8.42 -27.98 14.31
C HIS A 14 7.21 -27.49 13.50
N ARG A 15 6.41 -26.59 14.07
CA ARG A 15 5.27 -25.97 13.36
C ARG A 15 5.75 -24.69 12.71
N LEU A 16 6.06 -24.74 11.41
CA LEU A 16 6.57 -23.59 10.65
C LEU A 16 5.65 -22.36 10.68
N PHE A 17 4.34 -22.57 10.85
CA PHE A 17 3.32 -21.52 10.94
C PHE A 17 2.79 -21.29 12.37
N SER A 18 3.56 -21.65 13.40
CA SER A 18 3.12 -21.44 14.80
C SER A 18 2.86 -19.95 15.12
N PHE A 19 3.45 -19.02 14.36
CA PHE A 19 3.22 -17.59 14.51
C PHE A 19 1.80 -17.14 14.11
N MET A 20 1.08 -17.93 13.32
CA MET A 20 -0.32 -17.67 12.94
C MET A 20 -1.33 -18.26 13.92
N ASN A 21 -0.90 -19.20 14.77
CA ASN A 21 -1.72 -19.86 15.78
C ASN A 21 -2.37 -18.95 16.84
N PRO A 22 -1.85 -17.76 17.22
CA PRO A 22 -2.55 -16.89 18.17
C PRO A 22 -3.91 -16.36 17.64
N LEU A 23 -4.17 -16.47 16.34
CA LEU A 23 -5.40 -15.99 15.71
C LEU A 23 -6.04 -17.07 14.83
N ALA A 24 -7.36 -17.21 14.92
CA ALA A 24 -8.09 -18.19 14.11
C ALA A 24 -7.93 -17.93 12.60
N VAL A 25 -7.85 -19.00 11.80
CA VAL A 25 -7.69 -18.94 10.34
C VAL A 25 -8.80 -18.12 9.68
N GLU A 26 -10.01 -18.16 10.23
CA GLU A 26 -11.15 -17.35 9.75
C GLU A 26 -10.86 -15.85 9.81
N ILE A 27 -10.21 -15.39 10.88
CA ILE A 27 -9.90 -13.96 11.05
C ILE A 27 -8.82 -13.54 10.06
N TRP A 28 -7.86 -14.41 9.75
CA TRP A 28 -6.89 -14.15 8.67
C TRP A 28 -7.58 -13.99 7.30
N ALA A 29 -8.61 -14.79 7.01
CA ALA A 29 -9.39 -14.65 5.79
C ALA A 29 -10.19 -13.34 5.75
N TYR A 30 -10.81 -12.95 6.87
CA TYR A 30 -11.50 -11.66 6.99
C TYR A 30 -10.53 -10.47 6.85
N MET A 31 -9.33 -10.55 7.43
CA MET A 31 -8.29 -9.52 7.29
C MET A 31 -7.85 -9.37 5.83
N LEU A 32 -7.64 -10.48 5.12
CA LEU A 32 -7.31 -10.46 3.69
C LEU A 32 -8.44 -9.83 2.86
N GLY A 33 -9.70 -10.18 3.15
CA GLY A 33 -10.87 -9.61 2.48
C GLY A 33 -11.01 -8.10 2.72
N ALA A 34 -10.88 -7.67 3.98
CA ALA A 34 -10.91 -6.26 4.35
C ALA A 34 -9.77 -5.48 3.69
N TYR A 35 -8.55 -6.04 3.66
CA TYR A 35 -7.40 -5.45 2.98
C TYR A 35 -7.69 -5.18 1.50
N VAL A 36 -8.18 -6.18 0.75
CA VAL A 36 -8.53 -6.01 -0.66
C VAL A 36 -9.63 -4.97 -0.84
N LEU A 37 -10.67 -5.02 0.00
CA LEU A 37 -11.79 -4.07 -0.08
C LEU A 37 -11.31 -2.63 0.16
N VAL A 38 -10.51 -2.40 1.19
CA VAL A 38 -9.98 -1.06 1.52
C VAL A 38 -9.10 -0.54 0.38
N SER A 39 -8.17 -1.34 -0.13
CA SER A 39 -7.32 -0.94 -1.26
C SER A 39 -8.14 -0.59 -2.52
N LEU A 40 -9.19 -1.35 -2.80
CA LEU A 40 -10.11 -1.05 -3.91
C LEU A 40 -10.89 0.25 -3.67
N THR A 41 -11.38 0.49 -2.46
CA THR A 41 -12.10 1.73 -2.14
C THR A 41 -11.21 2.96 -2.29
N ILE A 42 -9.96 2.90 -1.82
CA ILE A 42 -8.99 3.99 -1.97
C ILE A 42 -8.70 4.23 -3.45
N TRP A 43 -8.48 3.17 -4.23
CA TRP A 43 -8.23 3.30 -5.67
C TRP A 43 -9.42 3.93 -6.41
N ILE A 44 -10.65 3.52 -6.09
CA ILE A 44 -11.88 4.07 -6.68
C ILE A 44 -12.02 5.56 -6.32
N VAL A 45 -11.92 5.90 -5.03
CA VAL A 45 -12.06 7.28 -4.55
C VAL A 45 -10.99 8.17 -5.14
N ALA A 46 -9.74 7.71 -5.20
CA ALA A 46 -8.65 8.50 -5.75
C ALA A 46 -8.82 8.78 -7.25
N ARG A 47 -9.44 7.87 -8.02
CA ARG A 47 -9.73 8.13 -9.44
C ARG A 47 -10.83 9.16 -9.64
N PHE A 48 -11.87 9.13 -8.81
CA PHE A 48 -12.98 10.06 -8.90
C PHE A 48 -12.73 11.41 -8.23
N SER A 49 -11.78 11.48 -7.30
CA SER A 49 -11.44 12.71 -6.59
C SER A 49 -10.60 13.63 -7.48
N PRO A 50 -11.13 14.78 -7.93
CA PRO A 50 -10.37 15.72 -8.76
C PRO A 50 -9.16 16.32 -8.02
N GLN A 51 -9.16 16.24 -6.68
CA GLN A 51 -8.12 16.79 -5.81
C GLN A 51 -6.87 15.90 -5.70
N GLU A 52 -6.95 14.63 -6.11
CA GLU A 52 -5.80 13.70 -6.13
C GLU A 52 -5.00 13.79 -7.43
N TRP A 53 -5.52 14.51 -8.42
CA TRP A 53 -4.92 14.71 -9.72
C TRP A 53 -4.05 15.98 -9.65
N HIS A 54 -2.73 15.82 -9.74
CA HIS A 54 -1.79 16.94 -9.67
C HIS A 54 -0.96 17.07 -10.94
N SER A 55 -0.72 18.31 -11.34
CA SER A 55 0.31 18.59 -12.34
C SER A 55 1.68 18.27 -11.72
N PRO A 56 2.55 17.53 -12.44
CA PRO A 56 3.88 17.25 -11.97
C PRO A 56 4.61 18.56 -11.67
N PRO A 57 5.45 18.63 -10.62
CA PRO A 57 6.20 19.83 -10.31
C PRO A 57 7.02 20.22 -11.55
N MET A 58 6.76 21.42 -12.04
CA MET A 58 7.45 22.04 -13.18
C MET A 58 8.94 21.76 -13.05
N CYS A 59 9.55 21.05 -14.00
CA CYS A 59 10.99 20.88 -13.99
C CYS A 59 11.65 22.27 -13.93
N HIS A 60 12.39 22.54 -12.86
CA HIS A 60 13.24 23.72 -12.69
C HIS A 60 14.49 23.67 -13.62
N LEU A 61 14.39 22.97 -14.76
CA LEU A 61 15.44 22.90 -15.78
C LEU A 61 15.15 23.81 -16.98
N CYS A 62 14.08 24.62 -16.92
CA CYS A 62 13.80 25.66 -17.91
C CYS A 62 14.61 26.95 -17.68
N THR A 63 15.82 26.87 -17.10
CA THR A 63 16.78 27.98 -17.18
C THR A 63 17.53 27.88 -18.50
N TYR A 64 17.01 28.62 -19.49
CA TYR A 64 17.76 29.20 -20.59
C TYR A 64 18.78 28.27 -21.27
N SER A 65 18.33 27.38 -22.14
CA SER A 65 19.08 26.96 -23.34
C SER A 65 18.19 26.08 -24.21
N ASP A 66 18.16 26.41 -25.51
CA ASP A 66 17.69 25.57 -26.62
C ASP A 66 16.16 25.35 -26.72
N LEU A 67 15.48 26.47 -26.98
CA LEU A 67 14.08 26.55 -27.41
C LEU A 67 13.99 26.18 -28.90
N ASP A 68 13.54 24.96 -29.22
CA ASP A 68 12.66 24.72 -30.38
C ASP A 68 12.08 23.29 -30.35
N GLU A 69 12.86 22.25 -30.01
CA GLU A 69 12.34 20.86 -29.92
C GLU A 69 11.82 20.46 -28.53
N ALA A 70 12.34 21.10 -27.46
CA ALA A 70 11.96 20.80 -26.09
C ALA A 70 10.64 21.50 -25.65
N TYR A 71 10.18 22.51 -26.38
CA TYR A 71 9.00 23.29 -25.98
C TYR A 71 7.69 22.52 -26.16
N GLU A 72 7.50 21.80 -27.27
CA GLU A 72 6.30 21.00 -27.49
C GLU A 72 6.21 19.80 -26.54
N THR A 73 7.34 19.13 -26.27
CA THR A 73 7.40 17.97 -25.37
C THR A 73 7.18 18.35 -23.90
N ASN A 74 7.71 19.49 -23.45
CA ASN A 74 7.51 19.96 -22.08
C ASN A 74 6.13 20.61 -21.85
N LEU A 75 5.52 21.23 -22.88
CA LEU A 75 4.13 21.70 -22.82
C LEU A 75 3.14 20.53 -22.71
N ALA A 76 3.40 19.43 -23.43
CA ALA A 76 2.61 18.21 -23.31
C ALA A 76 2.69 17.62 -21.90
N SER A 77 3.87 17.63 -21.27
CA SER A 77 4.08 17.12 -19.89
C SER A 77 3.38 17.99 -18.83
N LEU A 78 3.22 19.30 -19.07
CA LEU A 78 2.50 20.23 -18.19
C LEU A 78 0.98 19.98 -18.18
N LEU A 79 0.45 19.38 -19.26
CA LEU A 79 -0.95 18.97 -19.39
C LEU A 79 -1.21 17.56 -18.84
N VAL A 80 -0.16 16.78 -18.56
CA VAL A 80 -0.29 15.44 -17.96
C VAL A 80 -0.53 15.63 -16.46
N VAL A 81 -1.67 15.15 -16.00
CA VAL A 81 -2.03 15.16 -14.59
C VAL A 81 -1.80 13.77 -14.03
N GLU A 82 -1.01 13.68 -12.96
CA GLU A 82 -0.63 12.43 -12.33
C GLU A 82 -1.47 12.16 -11.08
N ASN A 83 -1.69 10.88 -10.79
CA ASN A 83 -2.40 10.41 -9.60
C ASN A 83 -1.54 9.34 -8.93
N ASP A 84 -1.07 9.65 -7.72
CA ASP A 84 -0.14 8.83 -6.95
C ASP A 84 -0.78 7.51 -6.47
N PHE A 85 -2.11 7.44 -6.35
CA PHE A 85 -2.86 6.23 -5.99
C PHE A 85 -3.18 5.38 -7.23
N THR A 86 -2.12 4.85 -7.84
CA THR A 86 -2.25 3.74 -8.78
C THR A 86 -2.75 2.48 -8.05
N PHE A 87 -3.26 1.50 -8.80
CA PHE A 87 -3.79 0.25 -8.22
C PHE A 87 -2.78 -0.40 -7.26
N GLY A 88 -1.52 -0.54 -7.67
CA GLY A 88 -0.45 -1.11 -6.82
C GLY A 88 -0.11 -0.23 -5.62
N ASN A 89 -0.10 1.09 -5.79
CA ASN A 89 0.18 2.04 -4.71
C ASN A 89 -0.90 2.03 -3.63
N SER A 90 -2.17 1.82 -3.99
CA SER A 90 -3.27 1.64 -3.02
C SER A 90 -3.07 0.40 -2.14
N PHE A 91 -2.61 -0.72 -2.70
CA PHE A 91 -2.24 -1.90 -1.92
C PHE A 91 -1.04 -1.65 -1.02
N TRP A 92 0.01 -1.00 -1.55
CA TRP A 92 1.20 -0.64 -0.78
C TRP A 92 0.90 0.30 0.40
N PHE A 93 0.04 1.28 0.18
CA PHE A 93 -0.47 2.17 1.23
C PHE A 93 -1.24 1.41 2.31
N THR A 94 -2.13 0.50 1.90
CA THR A 94 -2.96 -0.26 2.84
C THR A 94 -2.12 -1.22 3.70
N ILE A 95 -1.07 -1.84 3.12
CA ILE A 95 -0.18 -2.72 3.91
C ILE A 95 0.71 -1.92 4.85
N GLY A 96 1.19 -0.74 4.43
CA GLY A 96 1.96 0.17 5.29
C GLY A 96 1.14 0.58 6.52
N THR A 97 -0.07 1.10 6.30
CA THR A 97 -0.97 1.52 7.39
C THR A 97 -1.34 0.36 8.33
N LEU A 98 -1.61 -0.84 7.81
CA LEU A 98 -1.90 -2.03 8.63
C LEU A 98 -0.71 -2.46 9.49
N MET A 99 0.50 -2.35 8.94
CA MET A 99 1.74 -2.69 9.64
C MET A 99 2.27 -1.54 10.50
N GLN A 100 1.52 -0.43 10.59
CA GLN A 100 1.95 0.80 11.27
C GLN A 100 3.28 1.35 10.73
N GLN A 101 3.54 1.11 9.45
CA GLN A 101 4.67 1.65 8.70
C GLN A 101 4.16 2.79 7.83
N GLY A 102 4.84 3.93 7.88
CA GLY A 102 4.50 5.07 7.03
C GLY A 102 4.64 4.73 5.54
N SER A 103 3.93 5.47 4.71
CA SER A 103 4.06 5.43 3.25
C SER A 103 4.46 6.80 2.73
N ASP A 104 5.23 6.84 1.64
CA ASP A 104 5.52 8.09 0.92
C ASP A 104 4.28 8.66 0.19
N LEU A 105 3.20 7.87 0.16
CA LEU A 105 1.89 8.25 -0.36
C LEU A 105 1.09 8.95 0.73
N ASN A 106 0.49 10.09 0.40
CA ASN A 106 -0.35 10.86 1.31
C ASN A 106 -1.69 11.19 0.62
N PRO A 107 -2.84 10.79 1.19
CA PRO A 107 -4.15 11.22 0.69
C PRO A 107 -4.28 12.74 0.76
N LYS A 108 -4.72 13.34 -0.35
CA LYS A 108 -4.83 14.80 -0.48
C LYS A 108 -6.29 15.24 -0.52
N ALA A 109 -7.21 14.36 -0.89
CA ALA A 109 -8.63 14.62 -0.78
C ALA A 109 -9.17 14.27 0.60
N THR A 110 -10.14 15.06 1.08
CA THR A 110 -10.80 14.86 2.38
C THR A 110 -11.52 13.51 2.53
N SER A 111 -11.78 12.83 1.41
CA SER A 111 -12.47 11.53 1.36
C SER A 111 -11.56 10.32 1.13
N THR A 112 -10.26 10.51 0.93
CA THR A 112 -9.26 9.44 0.69
C THR A 112 -8.56 9.08 2.00
#